data_AF-A0A3D0KJ47-F1
#
_entry.id   AF-A0A3D0KJ47-F1
#
_cell.length_a   1.000
_cell.length_b   1.000
_cell.length_c   1.000
_cell.angle_alpha   90.00
_cell.angle_beta   90.00
_cell.angle_gamma   90.00
#
_symmetry.space_group_name_H-M   'P 1'
#
loop_
_entity.id
_entity.type
_entity.pdbx_description
1 polymer ?
#
loop_
_entity_poly.entity_id
_entity_poly.type
_entity_poly.pdbx_seq_one_letter_code
_entity_poly.pdbx_strand_id
1 'polypeptide(L)'
;MKLHLQGSPEVRALTFLKLPFNHREGWKELQTSCPSIPLLAWRVVLPMSLLPPILLYYAGSHYGDTFMTGFAGREWRFITSIIFLAEIVSFFVIGWVIYAVVNGTEELSISYQDAYLLAGLAPLPLFASSLALLVPNLFFNVVIILSGLGISCSLIYHGLQALCTQQEVDVATISATYTIMAASALGWGILFAVIWAY
;
A
#
# COMPACT_ATOMS: atom_id res chain seq x y z
N MET A 1 -20.60 -35.45 -4.90
CA MET A 1 -19.88 -35.41 -6.19
C MET A 1 -19.02 -34.14 -6.19
N LYS A 2 -17.71 -34.29 -5.95
CA LYS A 2 -16.73 -33.19 -5.90
C LYS A 2 -16.56 -32.61 -7.31
N LEU A 3 -16.84 -31.33 -7.50
CA LEU A 3 -16.38 -30.57 -8.66
C LEU A 3 -15.26 -29.65 -8.20
N HIS A 4 -14.03 -30.12 -8.42
CA HIS A 4 -12.82 -29.31 -8.49
C HIS A 4 -13.05 -28.23 -9.56
N LEU A 5 -13.31 -26.99 -9.12
CA LEU A 5 -13.10 -25.83 -9.98
C LEU A 5 -11.70 -25.32 -9.72
N GLN A 6 -10.80 -25.84 -10.55
CA GLN A 6 -9.46 -25.35 -10.84
C GLN A 6 -9.50 -23.82 -10.96
N GLY A 7 -8.91 -23.11 -9.99
CA GLY A 7 -8.83 -21.66 -9.98
C GLY A 7 -8.03 -21.17 -11.18
N SER A 8 -8.72 -20.68 -12.21
CA SER A 8 -8.10 -19.97 -13.31
C SER A 8 -7.45 -18.67 -12.79
N PRO A 9 -6.28 -18.28 -13.32
CA PRO A 9 -5.57 -17.07 -12.88
C PRO A 9 -6.40 -15.79 -13.07
N GLU A 10 -7.34 -15.80 -14.02
CA GLU A 10 -8.26 -14.70 -14.31
C GLU A 10 -9.27 -14.45 -13.18
N VAL A 11 -9.74 -15.51 -12.50
CA VAL A 11 -10.67 -15.38 -11.36
C VAL A 11 -9.95 -14.78 -10.15
N ARG A 12 -8.66 -15.11 -9.95
CA ARG A 12 -7.85 -14.55 -8.85
C ARG A 12 -7.62 -13.04 -8.98
N ALA A 13 -7.39 -12.54 -10.19
CA ALA A 13 -7.22 -11.11 -10.45
C ALA A 13 -8.53 -10.34 -10.20
N LEU A 14 -9.67 -10.90 -10.60
CA LEU A 14 -10.98 -10.34 -10.34
C LEU A 14 -11.36 -10.36 -8.85
N THR A 15 -10.92 -11.37 -8.09
CA THR A 15 -11.07 -11.40 -6.62
C THR A 15 -10.22 -10.32 -5.95
N PHE A 16 -8.99 -10.10 -6.42
CA PHE A 16 -8.13 -9.02 -5.92
C PHE A 16 -8.73 -7.64 -6.19
N LEU A 17 -9.38 -7.44 -7.34
CA LEU A 17 -10.07 -6.21 -7.69
C LEU A 17 -11.40 -6.02 -6.92
N LYS A 18 -11.98 -7.11 -6.38
CA LYS A 18 -13.21 -7.10 -5.57
C LYS A 18 -12.98 -6.95 -4.06
N LEU A 19 -11.72 -6.98 -3.59
CA LEU A 19 -11.36 -6.72 -2.20
C LEU A 19 -11.90 -5.40 -1.61
N PRO A 20 -11.90 -4.26 -2.33
CA PRO A 20 -12.49 -3.03 -1.79
C PRO A 20 -14.03 -3.05 -1.75
N PHE A 21 -14.70 -4.01 -2.40
CA PHE A 21 -16.16 -4.02 -2.54
C PHE A 21 -16.88 -5.17 -1.81
N ASN A 22 -16.24 -6.34 -1.58
CA ASN A 22 -16.89 -7.47 -0.90
C ASN A 22 -16.37 -7.67 0.54
N HIS A 23 -17.11 -7.10 1.50
CA HIS A 23 -16.71 -6.71 2.86
C HIS A 23 -16.09 -7.77 3.78
N ARG A 24 -16.38 -9.07 3.62
CA ARG A 24 -15.91 -10.12 4.56
C ARG A 24 -15.39 -11.39 3.89
N GLU A 25 -15.93 -11.74 2.72
CA GLU A 25 -15.53 -12.98 2.01
C GLU A 25 -14.11 -12.88 1.45
N GLY A 26 -13.74 -11.76 0.83
CA GLY A 26 -12.39 -11.58 0.26
C GLY A 26 -11.28 -11.58 1.32
N TRP A 27 -11.53 -10.94 2.46
CA TRP A 27 -10.58 -10.91 3.58
C TRP A 27 -10.49 -12.25 4.31
N LYS A 28 -11.61 -12.96 4.53
CA LYS A 28 -11.60 -14.31 5.10
C LYS A 28 -10.90 -15.32 4.20
N GLU A 29 -11.09 -15.23 2.89
CA GLU A 29 -10.46 -16.14 1.94
C GLU A 29 -8.93 -15.94 1.86
N LEU A 30 -8.48 -14.68 2.00
CA LEU A 30 -7.06 -14.34 2.17
C LEU A 30 -6.49 -14.82 3.51
N GLN A 31 -7.25 -14.66 4.60
CA GLN A 31 -6.87 -15.15 5.93
C GLN A 31 -6.72 -16.68 5.94
N THR A 32 -7.65 -17.42 5.30
CA THR A 32 -7.55 -18.88 5.16
C THR A 32 -6.43 -19.34 4.24
N SER A 33 -5.95 -18.46 3.34
CA SER A 33 -4.84 -18.77 2.45
C SER A 33 -3.46 -18.59 3.10
N CYS A 34 -3.40 -18.17 4.38
CA CYS A 34 -2.21 -18.05 5.24
C CYS A 34 -0.86 -17.85 4.50
N PRO A 35 -0.65 -16.74 3.78
CA PRO A 35 0.66 -16.45 3.21
C PRO A 35 1.61 -16.09 4.37
N SER A 36 2.76 -16.74 4.45
CA SER A 36 3.82 -16.36 5.38
C SER A 36 4.28 -14.93 5.10
N ILE A 37 4.48 -14.11 6.14
CA ILE A 37 4.95 -12.71 6.03
C ILE A 37 6.13 -12.53 5.07
N PRO A 38 7.22 -13.33 5.16
CA PRO A 38 8.33 -13.21 4.20
C PRO A 38 7.92 -13.55 2.76
N LEU A 39 6.95 -14.45 2.56
CA LEU A 39 6.44 -14.77 1.23
C LEU A 39 5.61 -13.62 0.67
N LEU A 40 4.82 -12.93 1.49
CA LEU A 40 4.08 -11.73 1.10
C LEU A 40 5.05 -10.60 0.71
N ALA A 41 6.06 -10.36 1.55
CA ALA A 41 7.08 -9.37 1.29
C ALA A 41 7.82 -9.66 -0.01
N TRP A 42 8.27 -10.91 -0.20
CA TRP A 42 9.03 -11.31 -1.39
C TRP A 42 8.21 -11.34 -2.68
N ARG A 43 6.98 -11.87 -2.63
CA ARG A 43 6.18 -12.13 -3.83
C ARG A 43 5.32 -10.94 -4.26
N VAL A 44 4.96 -10.07 -3.32
CA VAL A 44 4.01 -8.97 -3.57
C VAL A 44 4.67 -7.62 -3.33
N VAL A 45 5.15 -7.37 -2.11
CA VAL A 45 5.63 -6.04 -1.72
C VAL A 45 6.88 -5.66 -2.50
N LEU A 46 7.86 -6.55 -2.60
CA LEU A 46 9.12 -6.29 -3.28
C LEU A 46 8.98 -5.97 -4.77
N PRO A 47 8.28 -6.78 -5.60
CA PRO A 47 8.11 -6.45 -7.02
C PRO A 47 7.25 -5.20 -7.22
N MET A 48 6.24 -5.00 -6.37
CA MET A 48 5.31 -3.88 -6.53
C MET A 48 5.91 -2.55 -6.04
N SER A 49 6.75 -2.57 -5.01
CA SER A 49 7.54 -1.42 -4.55
C SER A 49 8.67 -1.05 -5.53
N LEU A 50 9.11 -1.97 -6.39
CA LEU A 50 10.07 -1.61 -7.43
C LEU A 50 9.43 -0.76 -8.55
N LEU A 51 8.11 -0.84 -8.69
CA LEU A 51 7.35 -0.26 -9.79
C LEU A 51 7.37 1.29 -9.76
N PRO A 52 7.04 1.98 -8.64
CA PRO A 52 7.11 3.43 -8.56
C PRO A 52 8.51 4.02 -8.79
N PRO A 53 9.59 3.51 -8.16
CA PRO A 53 10.96 3.95 -8.41
C PRO A 53 11.38 3.82 -9.88
N ILE A 54 11.04 2.71 -10.55
CA ILE A 54 11.38 2.50 -11.96
C ILE A 54 10.64 3.49 -12.85
N LEU A 55 9.33 3.65 -12.66
CA LEU A 55 8.53 4.55 -13.48
C LEU A 55 8.88 6.02 -13.24
N LEU A 56 9.24 6.37 -12.00
CA LEU A 56 9.74 7.70 -11.69
C LEU A 56 11.10 7.97 -12.33
N TYR A 57 12.02 6.99 -12.31
CA TYR A 57 13.30 7.07 -13.03
C TYR A 57 13.08 7.26 -14.54
N TYR A 58 12.15 6.50 -15.11
CA TYR A 58 11.78 6.59 -16.52
C TYR A 58 11.20 7.98 -16.85
N ALA A 59 10.25 8.47 -16.06
CA ALA A 59 9.65 9.79 -16.29
C ALA A 59 10.70 10.92 -16.16
N GLY A 60 11.59 10.83 -15.18
CA GLY A 60 12.67 11.79 -14.96
C GLY A 60 13.69 11.85 -16.11
N SER A 61 14.06 10.69 -16.65
CA SER A 61 15.05 10.58 -17.73
C SER A 61 14.49 10.76 -19.14
N HIS A 62 13.23 10.36 -19.38
CA HIS A 62 12.62 10.39 -20.71
C HIS A 62 11.82 11.66 -20.98
N TYR A 63 11.01 12.11 -20.03
CA TYR A 63 10.22 13.33 -20.16
C TYR A 63 10.99 14.56 -19.67
N GLY A 64 11.76 14.43 -18.59
CA GLY A 64 12.58 15.52 -18.06
C GLY A 64 11.75 16.80 -17.88
N ASP A 65 12.21 17.91 -18.44
CA ASP A 65 11.55 19.22 -18.30
C ASP A 65 10.19 19.34 -18.99
N THR A 66 9.83 18.39 -19.88
CA THR A 66 8.47 18.34 -20.44
C THR A 66 7.43 17.91 -19.40
N PHE A 67 7.86 17.25 -18.32
CA PHE A 67 6.98 16.87 -17.21
C PHE A 67 6.78 18.02 -16.22
N MET A 68 7.86 18.68 -15.82
CA MET A 68 7.88 19.87 -14.98
C MET A 68 9.23 20.58 -15.16
N THR A 69 9.26 21.91 -15.15
CA THR A 69 10.52 22.66 -15.21
C THR A 69 11.45 22.29 -14.05
N GLY A 70 12.70 21.92 -14.34
CA GLY A 70 13.70 21.53 -13.33
C GLY A 70 13.62 20.05 -12.94
N PHE A 71 12.75 19.28 -13.60
CA PHE A 71 12.60 17.84 -13.35
C PHE A 71 13.74 17.04 -13.99
N ALA A 72 14.31 17.49 -15.11
CA ALA A 72 15.46 16.81 -15.74
C ALA A 72 16.76 16.90 -14.93
N GLY A 73 16.93 17.96 -14.13
CA GLY A 73 18.17 18.27 -13.41
C GLY A 73 18.36 17.52 -12.08
N ARG A 74 17.42 16.66 -11.69
CA ARG A 74 17.50 15.92 -10.42
C ARG A 74 18.31 14.63 -10.55
N GLU A 75 19.00 14.26 -9.47
CA GLU A 75 19.71 12.98 -9.34
C GLU A 75 18.72 11.82 -9.17
N TRP A 76 17.96 11.50 -10.22
CA TRP A 76 16.88 10.51 -10.21
C TRP A 76 17.32 9.17 -9.65
N ARG A 77 18.56 8.75 -9.92
CA ARG A 77 19.11 7.48 -9.39
C ARG A 77 19.15 7.47 -7.86
N PHE A 78 19.49 8.60 -7.23
CA PHE A 78 19.54 8.71 -5.77
C PHE A 78 18.12 8.77 -5.19
N ILE A 79 17.25 9.59 -5.79
CA ILE A 79 15.86 9.75 -5.37
C ILE A 79 15.11 8.42 -5.42
N THR A 80 15.19 7.68 -6.53
CA THR A 80 14.46 6.42 -6.71
C THR A 80 15.00 5.32 -5.82
N SER A 81 16.31 5.32 -5.52
CA SER A 81 16.91 4.39 -4.55
C SER A 81 16.41 4.64 -3.13
N ILE A 82 16.31 5.91 -2.71
CA ILE A 82 15.75 6.27 -1.40
C ILE A 82 14.28 5.89 -1.32
N ILE A 83 13.48 6.20 -2.35
CA ILE A 83 12.05 5.85 -2.38
C ILE A 83 11.88 4.34 -2.26
N PHE A 84 12.62 3.55 -3.04
CA PHE A 84 12.57 2.09 -2.97
C PHE A 84 12.89 1.58 -1.55
N LEU A 85 14.00 2.06 -0.97
CA LEU A 85 14.39 1.63 0.39
C LEU A 85 13.33 2.01 1.42
N ALA A 86 12.76 3.22 1.29
CA ALA A 86 11.75 3.69 2.20
C ALA A 86 10.43 2.96 2.09
N GLU A 87 10.02 2.53 0.89
CA GLU A 87 8.83 1.70 0.71
C GLU A 87 9.01 0.34 1.40
N ILE A 88 10.18 -0.29 1.27
CA ILE A 88 10.49 -1.54 1.96
C ILE A 88 10.48 -1.34 3.48
N VAL A 89 11.15 -0.30 3.99
CA VAL A 89 11.14 0.02 5.43
C VAL A 89 9.73 0.33 5.92
N SER A 90 8.94 1.07 5.14
CA SER A 90 7.57 1.44 5.49
C SER A 90 6.67 0.22 5.65
N PHE A 91 6.83 -0.81 4.83
CA PHE A 91 6.10 -2.07 5.01
C PHE A 91 6.35 -2.69 6.40
N PHE A 92 7.62 -2.74 6.84
CA PHE A 92 7.94 -3.28 8.16
C PHE A 92 7.43 -2.39 9.30
N VAL A 93 7.61 -1.07 9.17
CA VAL A 93 7.18 -0.10 10.17
C VAL A 93 5.66 -0.07 10.30
N ILE A 94 4.93 0.04 9.20
CA ILE A 94 3.46 0.11 9.20
C ILE A 94 2.86 -1.21 9.69
N GLY A 95 3.38 -2.37 9.27
CA GLY A 95 2.93 -3.67 9.79
C GLY A 95 3.08 -3.76 11.30
N TRP A 96 4.20 -3.28 11.84
CA TRP A 96 4.43 -3.22 13.27
C TRP A 96 3.54 -2.19 13.98
N VAL A 97 3.38 -0.99 13.41
CA VAL A 97 2.53 0.08 13.96
C VAL A 97 1.07 -0.37 14.02
N ILE A 98 0.55 -1.00 12.96
CA ILE A 98 -0.81 -1.57 12.96
C ILE A 98 -0.96 -2.56 14.10
N TYR A 99 -0.04 -3.51 14.23
CA TYR A 99 -0.07 -4.49 15.31
C TYR A 99 -0.02 -3.84 16.70
N ALA A 100 0.89 -2.88 16.90
CA ALA A 100 1.11 -2.22 18.18
C ALA A 100 -0.07 -1.31 18.59
N VAL A 101 -0.64 -0.57 17.64
CA VAL A 101 -1.79 0.32 17.88
C VAL A 101 -3.05 -0.49 18.15
N VAL A 102 -3.29 -1.55 17.38
CA VAL A 102 -4.50 -2.37 17.52
C VAL A 102 -4.44 -3.19 18.81
N ASN A 103 -3.36 -3.92 19.09
CA ASN A 103 -3.24 -4.71 20.33
C ASN A 103 -2.92 -3.86 21.57
N GLY A 104 -2.53 -2.60 21.40
CA GLY A 104 -2.41 -1.63 22.49
C GLY A 104 -3.77 -1.05 22.92
N THR A 105 -4.83 -1.32 22.16
CA THR A 105 -6.20 -0.91 22.47
C THR A 105 -6.95 -2.11 23.03
N GLU A 106 -7.37 -2.09 24.31
CA GLU A 106 -7.97 -3.26 24.98
C GLU A 106 -9.23 -3.82 24.28
N GLU A 107 -9.89 -3.00 23.45
CA GLU A 107 -11.12 -3.33 22.73
C GLU A 107 -10.88 -4.05 21.39
N LEU A 108 -9.63 -4.06 20.87
CA LEU A 108 -9.31 -4.62 19.55
C LEU A 108 -8.17 -5.64 19.67
N SER A 109 -8.25 -6.71 18.88
CA SER A 109 -7.17 -7.67 18.75
C SER A 109 -6.99 -8.13 17.31
N ILE A 110 -5.74 -8.09 16.86
CA ILE A 110 -5.32 -8.53 15.52
C ILE A 110 -4.09 -9.44 15.63
N SER A 111 -4.06 -10.48 14.78
CA SER A 111 -2.87 -11.32 14.65
C SER A 111 -1.73 -10.53 13.98
N TYR A 112 -0.48 -10.85 14.36
CA TYR A 112 0.70 -10.28 13.71
C TYR A 112 0.72 -10.53 12.20
N GLN A 113 0.20 -11.68 11.75
CA GLN A 113 0.10 -12.02 10.33
C GLN A 113 -0.93 -11.14 9.61
N ASP A 114 -2.08 -10.90 10.22
CA ASP A 114 -3.16 -10.10 9.65
C ASP A 114 -2.77 -8.61 9.55
N ALA A 115 -2.04 -8.09 10.54
CA ALA A 115 -1.48 -6.74 10.49
C ALA A 115 -0.52 -6.54 9.31
N TYR A 116 0.36 -7.52 9.06
CA TYR A 116 1.29 -7.48 7.92
C TYR A 116 0.61 -7.75 6.58
N LEU A 117 -0.44 -8.57 6.54
CA LEU A 117 -1.28 -8.73 5.36
C LEU A 117 -1.92 -7.41 4.96
N LEU A 118 -2.50 -6.69 5.94
CA LEU A 118 -3.07 -5.38 5.73
C LEU A 118 -2.03 -4.37 5.24
N ALA A 119 -0.86 -4.31 5.90
CA ALA A 119 0.24 -3.43 5.53
C ALA A 119 0.77 -3.69 4.11
N GLY A 120 0.74 -4.94 3.64
CA GLY A 120 1.18 -5.30 2.29
C GLY A 120 0.15 -5.01 1.20
N LEU A 121 -1.15 -5.13 1.52
CA LEU A 121 -2.24 -4.91 0.56
C LEU A 121 -2.62 -3.44 0.42
N ALA A 122 -2.57 -2.69 1.52
CA ALA A 122 -2.91 -1.27 1.55
C ALA A 122 -2.18 -0.41 0.49
N PRO A 123 -0.86 -0.53 0.27
CA PRO A 123 -0.15 0.29 -0.71
C PRO A 123 -0.30 -0.19 -2.17
N LEU A 124 -0.90 -1.34 -2.45
CA LEU A 124 -1.01 -1.84 -3.84
C LEU A 124 -1.74 -0.89 -4.80
N PRO A 125 -2.85 -0.22 -4.43
CA PRO A 125 -3.49 0.76 -5.29
C PRO A 125 -2.59 1.98 -5.57
N LEU A 126 -1.76 2.38 -4.59
CA LEU A 126 -0.79 3.46 -4.77
C LEU A 126 0.33 3.05 -5.73
N PHE A 127 0.85 1.84 -5.60
CA PHE A 127 1.85 1.33 -6.54
C PHE A 127 1.28 1.22 -7.96
N ALA A 128 0.04 0.75 -8.11
CA ALA A 128 -0.64 0.73 -9.41
C ALA A 128 -0.82 2.15 -9.99
N SER A 129 -1.03 3.16 -9.14
CA SER A 129 -1.16 4.55 -9.57
C SER A 129 0.13 5.11 -10.20
N SER A 130 1.30 4.54 -9.88
CA SER A 130 2.55 4.96 -10.51
C SER A 130 2.60 4.68 -12.02
N LEU A 131 1.76 3.78 -12.55
CA LEU A 131 1.58 3.59 -14.01
C LEU A 131 1.13 4.87 -14.72
N ALA A 132 0.48 5.80 -14.01
CA ALA A 132 0.12 7.11 -14.58
C ALA A 132 1.34 7.94 -15.01
N LEU A 133 2.53 7.68 -14.44
CA LEU A 133 3.78 8.38 -14.79
C LEU A 133 4.22 8.11 -16.24
N LEU A 134 3.67 7.06 -16.86
CA LEU A 134 3.85 6.82 -18.30
C LEU A 134 3.20 7.92 -19.15
N VAL A 135 2.24 8.67 -18.61
CA VAL A 135 1.61 9.80 -19.29
C VAL A 135 2.26 11.10 -18.79
N PRO A 136 2.87 11.93 -19.65
CA PRO A 136 3.53 13.18 -19.25
C PRO A 136 2.51 14.31 -19.01
N ASN A 137 1.57 14.07 -18.10
CA ASN A 137 0.56 15.04 -17.69
C ASN A 137 0.47 15.06 -16.16
N LEU A 138 0.96 16.13 -15.56
CA LEU A 138 1.02 16.29 -14.11
C LEU A 138 -0.37 16.22 -13.47
N PHE A 139 -1.37 16.88 -14.06
CA PHE A 139 -2.73 16.90 -13.50
C PHE A 139 -3.36 15.50 -13.52
N PHE A 140 -3.20 14.78 -14.63
CA PHE A 140 -3.64 13.39 -14.75
C PHE A 140 -2.97 12.50 -13.69
N ASN A 141 -1.66 12.63 -13.50
CA ASN A 141 -0.91 11.90 -12.48
C ASN A 141 -1.43 12.18 -11.07
N VAL A 142 -1.66 13.44 -10.72
CA VAL A 142 -2.18 13.83 -9.41
C VAL A 142 -3.54 13.21 -9.14
N VAL A 143 -4.46 13.26 -10.10
CA VAL A 143 -5.80 12.66 -9.96
C VAL A 143 -5.71 11.15 -9.74
N ILE A 144 -4.86 10.45 -10.50
CA ILE A 144 -4.69 9.01 -10.35
C ILE A 144 -4.08 8.66 -8.97
N ILE A 145 -3.02 9.35 -8.54
CA ILE A 145 -2.41 9.12 -7.23
C ILE A 145 -3.40 9.38 -6.09
N LEU A 146 -4.20 10.46 -6.16
CA LEU A 146 -5.24 10.74 -5.16
C LEU A 146 -6.32 9.66 -5.15
N SER A 147 -6.71 9.14 -6.31
CA SER A 147 -7.67 8.04 -6.38
C SER A 147 -7.11 6.76 -5.76
N GLY A 148 -5.84 6.43 -6.03
CA GLY A 148 -5.14 5.30 -5.42
C GLY A 148 -5.01 5.45 -3.91
N LEU A 149 -4.74 6.66 -3.43
CA LEU A 149 -4.70 6.96 -2.00
C LEU A 149 -6.06 6.74 -1.35
N GLY A 150 -7.15 7.22 -1.94
CA GLY A 150 -8.51 7.00 -1.43
C GLY A 150 -8.88 5.51 -1.34
N ILE A 151 -8.49 4.72 -2.35
CA ILE A 151 -8.68 3.26 -2.34
C ILE A 151 -7.82 2.60 -1.24
N SER A 152 -6.58 3.04 -1.09
CA SER A 152 -5.66 2.57 -0.04
C SER A 152 -6.23 2.83 1.36
N CYS A 153 -6.74 4.04 1.61
CA CYS A 153 -7.38 4.40 2.87
C CYS A 153 -8.58 3.48 3.17
N SER A 154 -9.41 3.25 2.14
CA SER A 154 -10.59 2.38 2.25
C SER A 154 -10.17 0.93 2.57
N LEU A 155 -9.09 0.42 1.96
CA LEU A 155 -8.56 -0.92 2.26
C LEU A 155 -8.06 -1.03 3.70
N ILE A 156 -7.40 0.00 4.25
CA ILE A 156 -6.97 0.00 5.65
C ILE A 156 -8.19 -0.06 6.58
N TYR A 157 -9.18 0.80 6.35
CA TYR A 157 -10.40 0.86 7.16
C TYR A 157 -11.17 -0.46 7.13
N HIS A 158 -11.46 -0.98 5.93
CA HIS A 158 -12.20 -2.24 5.78
C HIS A 158 -11.38 -3.45 6.24
N GLY A 159 -10.06 -3.44 6.04
CA GLY A 159 -9.19 -4.52 6.48
C GLY A 159 -9.10 -4.61 8.00
N LEU A 160 -8.98 -3.47 8.71
CA LEU A 160 -9.06 -3.43 10.17
C LEU A 160 -10.42 -3.94 10.66
N GLN A 161 -11.51 -3.50 10.04
CA GLN A 161 -12.87 -3.91 10.42
C GLN A 161 -13.12 -5.41 10.18
N ALA A 162 -12.53 -6.01 9.15
CA ALA A 162 -12.72 -7.41 8.80
C ALA A 162 -11.81 -8.37 9.59
N LEU A 163 -10.62 -7.93 9.99
CA LEU A 163 -9.59 -8.77 10.62
C LEU A 163 -9.57 -8.66 12.16
N CYS A 164 -10.19 -7.63 12.76
CA CYS A 164 -10.27 -7.53 14.22
C CYS A 164 -11.34 -8.46 14.80
N THR A 165 -10.98 -9.17 15.89
CA THR A 165 -11.80 -10.26 16.46
C THR A 165 -12.83 -9.78 17.48
N GLN A 166 -12.57 -8.67 18.19
CA GLN A 166 -13.45 -8.09 19.21
C GLN A 166 -14.09 -6.81 18.62
N GLN A 167 -15.43 -6.77 18.59
CA GLN A 167 -16.20 -5.82 17.80
C GLN A 167 -17.18 -5.06 18.71
N GLU A 168 -16.67 -4.07 19.45
CA GLU A 168 -17.50 -2.96 19.95
C GLU A 168 -16.93 -1.61 19.45
N VAL A 169 -17.54 -1.16 18.34
CA VAL A 169 -17.82 0.22 17.92
C VAL A 169 -16.65 1.20 17.64
N ASP A 170 -16.43 1.39 16.33
CA ASP A 170 -16.19 2.62 15.55
C ASP A 170 -15.13 3.65 16.00
N VAL A 171 -15.15 4.13 17.25
CA VAL A 171 -14.27 5.22 17.69
C VAL A 171 -12.82 4.76 17.85
N ALA A 172 -12.62 3.55 18.39
CA ALA A 172 -11.29 2.96 18.57
C ALA A 172 -10.64 2.57 17.22
N THR A 173 -11.43 2.08 16.27
CA THR A 173 -10.95 1.79 14.91
C THR A 173 -10.58 3.07 14.16
N ILE A 174 -11.36 4.14 14.33
CA ILE A 174 -11.07 5.46 13.73
C ILE A 174 -9.81 6.06 14.34
N SER A 175 -9.63 6.01 15.66
CA SER A 175 -8.44 6.56 16.33
C SER A 175 -7.16 5.79 15.97
N ALA A 176 -7.25 4.46 15.88
CA ALA A 176 -6.17 3.60 15.42
C ALA A 176 -5.78 3.94 13.97
N THR A 177 -6.77 3.99 13.07
CA THR A 177 -6.56 4.34 11.65
C THR A 177 -5.93 5.72 11.52
N TYR A 178 -6.43 6.72 12.25
CA TYR A 178 -5.90 8.07 12.24
C TYR A 178 -4.43 8.12 12.69
N THR A 179 -4.09 7.37 13.75
CA THR A 179 -2.72 7.30 14.26
C THR A 179 -1.76 6.66 13.25
N ILE A 180 -2.19 5.56 12.61
CA ILE A 180 -1.43 4.89 11.55
C ILE A 180 -1.22 5.85 10.36
N MET A 181 -2.27 6.56 9.95
CA MET A 181 -2.22 7.50 8.83
C MET A 181 -1.33 8.71 9.14
N ALA A 182 -1.42 9.27 10.35
CA ALA A 182 -0.57 10.37 10.81
C ALA A 182 0.90 9.97 10.90
N ALA A 183 1.20 8.80 11.47
CA ALA A 183 2.56 8.26 11.52
C ALA A 183 3.14 8.05 10.10
N SER A 184 2.32 7.54 9.19
CA SER A 184 2.69 7.35 7.78
C SER A 184 2.97 8.69 7.09
N ALA A 185 2.10 9.69 7.29
CA ALA A 185 2.29 11.03 6.72
C ALA A 185 3.56 11.72 7.23
N LEU A 186 3.88 11.57 8.53
CA LEU A 186 5.12 12.10 9.11
C LEU A 186 6.35 11.41 8.53
N GLY A 187 6.33 10.07 8.40
CA GLY A 187 7.43 9.31 7.79
C GLY A 187 7.72 9.74 6.36
N TRP A 188 6.68 9.87 5.54
CA TRP A 188 6.81 10.38 4.16
C TRP A 188 7.21 11.86 4.11
N GLY A 189 6.73 12.69 5.03
CA GLY A 189 7.14 14.10 5.12
C GLY A 189 8.64 14.27 5.36
N ILE A 190 9.22 13.48 6.27
CA ILE A 190 10.66 13.46 6.51
C ILE A 190 11.42 13.00 5.27
N LEU A 191 10.93 11.96 4.59
CA LEU A 191 11.54 11.46 3.37
C LEU A 191 11.53 12.51 2.24
N PHE A 192 10.41 13.20 2.02
CA PHE A 192 10.34 14.26 1.03
C PHE A 192 11.26 15.43 1.38
N ALA A 193 11.41 15.76 2.67
CA ALA A 193 12.37 16.77 3.11
C ALA A 193 13.83 16.35 2.81
N VAL A 194 14.18 15.08 3.02
CA VAL A 194 15.49 14.53 2.65
C VAL A 194 15.69 14.59 1.14
N ILE A 195 14.71 14.15 0.35
CA ILE A 195 14.79 14.19 -1.12
C ILE A 195 14.92 15.62 -1.64
N TRP A 196 14.22 16.59 -1.03
CA TRP A 196 14.30 17.99 -1.44
C TRP A 196 15.66 18.62 -1.18
N ALA A 197 16.40 18.13 -0.17
CA ALA A 197 17.73 18.62 0.16
C ALA A 197 18.81 18.22 -0.87
N TYR A 198 18.49 17.30 -1.81
CA TYR A 198 19.37 16.83 -2.88
C TYR A 198 18.75 17.05 -4.27
#